data_AF-A0A380FGQ1-F1
#
_entry.id   AF-A0A380FGQ1-F1
#
_cell.length_a   1.000
_cell.length_b   1.000
_cell.length_c   1.000
_cell.angle_alpha   90.00
_cell.angle_beta   90.00
_cell.angle_gamma   90.00
#
_symmetry.space_group_name_H-M   'P 1'
#
loop_
_entity.id
_entity.type
_entity.pdbx_description
1 polymer ?
#
loop_
_entity_poly.entity_id
_entity_poly.type
_entity_poly.pdbx_seq_one_letter_code
_entity_poly.pdbx_strand_id
1 'polypeptide(L)'
;MIFEVLYPPFSNSLLAELKAVSDEWLGDRNEMHFSVGQFDNFYLNQAPIAIIKNNDNKVIAFSSIMPVCEHETISVDLIRWKLDIDVPLMDGLYLKMLLWAKEQGYSKFNMGMATLSNVGQVQFSFYGERIAGRVFEHFNGLYRFQGLRKYKEKFKPEWEPRFLVYRKHHSLWLSMLKVMHVIRKKK
;
A
#
# COMPACT_ATOMS: atom_id res chain seq x y z
N MET A 1 16.80 17.10 -3.76
CA MET A 1 15.61 16.41 -3.20
C MET A 1 15.69 16.42 -1.68
N ILE A 2 14.64 16.86 -1.01
CA ILE A 2 14.56 16.97 0.45
C ILE A 2 13.47 16.02 0.94
N PHE A 3 13.73 15.27 2.01
CA PHE A 3 12.76 14.40 2.67
C PHE A 3 12.39 15.01 4.02
N GLU A 4 11.10 15.00 4.35
CA GLU A 4 10.59 15.46 5.63
C GLU A 4 9.33 14.67 6.03
N VAL A 5 9.10 14.57 7.34
CA VAL A 5 7.86 14.03 7.90
C VAL A 5 7.09 15.17 8.52
N LEU A 6 5.90 15.41 7.99
CA LEU A 6 5.00 16.45 8.46
C LEU A 6 3.95 15.86 9.39
N TYR A 7 3.55 16.62 10.40
CA TYR A 7 2.56 16.21 11.39
C TYR A 7 1.28 17.03 11.23
N PRO A 8 0.10 16.42 11.48
CA PRO A 8 -1.16 17.14 11.41
C PRO A 8 -1.27 18.22 12.52
N PRO A 9 -2.13 19.25 12.35
CA PRO A 9 -3.02 19.45 11.21
C PRO A 9 -2.30 20.05 10.00
N PHE A 10 -2.74 19.66 8.80
CA PHE A 10 -2.19 20.12 7.52
C PHE A 10 -2.94 21.33 6.97
N SER A 11 -2.21 22.28 6.38
CA SER A 11 -2.82 23.43 5.71
C SER A 11 -3.56 23.01 4.44
N ASN A 12 -4.57 23.79 4.05
CA ASN A 12 -5.28 23.58 2.78
C ASN A 12 -4.35 23.67 1.57
N SER A 13 -3.30 24.50 1.64
CA SER A 13 -2.30 24.61 0.57
C SER A 13 -1.49 23.34 0.40
N LEU A 14 -1.03 22.73 1.50
CA LEU A 14 -0.32 21.45 1.46
C LEU A 14 -1.23 20.34 0.95
N LEU A 15 -2.46 20.24 1.47
CA LEU A 15 -3.41 19.22 1.03
C LEU A 15 -3.74 19.35 -0.48
N ALA A 16 -3.85 20.57 -1.00
CA ALA A 16 -4.02 20.80 -2.44
C ALA A 16 -2.80 20.34 -3.25
N GLU A 17 -1.59 20.55 -2.74
CA GLU A 17 -0.35 20.10 -3.38
C GLU A 17 -0.23 18.57 -3.38
N LEU A 18 -0.52 17.93 -2.25
CA LEU A 18 -0.61 16.46 -2.16
C LEU A 18 -1.68 15.90 -3.09
N LYS A 19 -2.82 16.60 -3.21
CA LYS A 19 -3.90 16.20 -4.10
C LYS A 19 -3.47 16.24 -5.56
N ALA A 20 -2.71 17.24 -5.98
CA ALA A 20 -2.18 17.30 -7.35
C ALA A 20 -1.28 16.09 -7.67
N VAL A 21 -0.35 15.75 -6.78
CA VAL A 21 0.51 14.54 -6.92
C VAL A 21 -0.34 13.28 -6.95
N SER A 22 -1.36 13.23 -6.10
CA SER A 22 -2.30 12.12 -6.00
C SER A 22 -3.11 11.90 -7.27
N ASP A 23 -3.70 12.97 -7.82
CA ASP A 23 -4.54 12.92 -9.02
C ASP A 23 -3.71 12.52 -10.24
N GLU A 24 -2.50 13.07 -10.37
CA GLU A 24 -1.54 12.70 -11.43
C GLU A 24 -1.15 11.22 -11.33
N TRP A 25 -0.79 10.76 -10.12
CA TRP A 25 -0.45 9.35 -9.90
C TRP A 25 -1.63 8.43 -10.20
N LEU A 26 -2.84 8.82 -9.80
CA LEU A 26 -4.03 7.99 -9.98
C LEU A 26 -4.40 7.87 -11.47
N GLY A 27 -4.32 8.97 -12.22
CA GLY A 27 -4.72 9.04 -13.63
C GLY A 27 -6.19 8.64 -13.79
N ASP A 28 -6.50 7.78 -14.76
CA ASP A 28 -7.87 7.28 -14.99
C ASP A 28 -8.33 6.20 -13.98
N ARG A 29 -7.47 5.83 -13.01
CA ARG A 29 -7.82 4.82 -12.01
C ARG A 29 -8.80 5.41 -11.00
N ASN A 30 -9.64 4.54 -10.43
CA ASN A 30 -10.47 4.93 -9.30
C ASN A 30 -9.76 4.62 -7.98
N GLU A 31 -10.08 5.40 -6.95
CA GLU A 31 -9.71 5.08 -5.58
C GLU A 31 -10.26 3.71 -5.15
N MET A 32 -9.50 3.03 -4.29
CA MET A 32 -9.93 1.81 -3.62
C MET A 32 -10.42 2.14 -2.21
N HIS A 33 -11.21 1.23 -1.64
CA HIS A 33 -11.87 1.42 -0.35
C HIS A 33 -11.60 0.23 0.57
N PHE A 34 -12.03 0.36 1.83
CA PHE A 34 -12.02 -0.67 2.87
C PHE A 34 -10.63 -1.08 3.38
N SER A 35 -9.82 -1.73 2.56
CA SER A 35 -8.49 -2.25 2.97
C SER A 35 -7.32 -1.40 2.47
N VAL A 36 -7.60 -0.32 1.76
CA VAL A 36 -6.63 0.65 1.23
C VAL A 36 -7.24 2.03 1.46
N GLY A 37 -6.44 2.98 1.96
CA GLY A 37 -6.90 4.34 2.13
C GLY A 37 -7.09 5.06 0.79
N GLN A 38 -7.83 6.15 0.90
CA GLN A 38 -8.15 7.05 -0.20
C GLN A 38 -7.63 8.44 0.13
N PHE A 39 -7.46 9.28 -0.89
CA PHE A 39 -7.17 10.68 -0.63
C PHE A 39 -8.40 11.38 -0.04
N ASP A 40 -8.43 11.47 1.29
CA ASP A 40 -9.47 12.15 2.05
C ASP A 40 -8.82 13.08 3.08
N ASN A 41 -9.29 14.32 3.14
CA ASN A 41 -8.67 15.34 3.99
C ASN A 41 -8.80 15.00 5.49
N PHE A 42 -9.94 14.44 5.90
CA PHE A 42 -10.13 14.04 7.30
C PHE A 42 -9.19 12.89 7.66
N TYR A 43 -9.09 11.88 6.78
CA TYR A 43 -8.20 10.73 6.93
C TYR A 43 -6.73 11.12 7.00
N LEU A 44 -6.27 11.96 6.07
CA LEU A 44 -4.89 12.43 6.03
C LEU A 44 -4.50 13.19 7.29
N ASN A 45 -5.41 13.96 7.88
CA ASN A 45 -5.16 14.69 9.13
C ASN A 45 -5.09 13.81 10.40
N GLN A 46 -5.27 12.49 10.30
CA GLN A 46 -5.19 11.59 11.46
C GLN A 46 -3.75 11.14 11.78
N ALA A 47 -2.81 11.27 10.84
CA ALA A 47 -1.47 10.73 11.03
C ALA A 47 -0.39 11.53 10.26
N PRO A 48 0.90 11.33 10.57
CA PRO A 48 1.98 12.00 9.87
C PRO A 48 2.04 11.63 8.38
N ILE A 49 2.58 12.54 7.57
CA ILE A 49 2.80 12.32 6.14
C ILE A 49 4.28 12.52 5.84
N ALA A 50 4.91 11.50 5.27
CA ALA A 50 6.24 11.62 4.69
C ALA A 50 6.14 12.24 3.30
N ILE A 51 6.97 13.22 2.98
CA ILE A 51 7.03 13.84 1.66
C ILE A 51 8.45 13.91 1.13
N ILE A 52 8.57 13.95 -0.19
CA ILE A 52 9.78 14.33 -0.90
C ILE A 52 9.49 15.60 -1.70
N LYS A 53 10.37 16.58 -1.56
CA LYS A 53 10.38 17.81 -2.36
C LYS A 53 11.52 17.84 -3.37
N ASN A 54 11.27 18.46 -4.52
CA ASN A 54 12.30 18.79 -5.50
C ASN A 54 13.13 20.02 -5.04
N ASN A 55 14.05 20.48 -5.88
CA ASN A 55 14.91 21.62 -5.56
C ASN A 55 14.14 22.96 -5.54
N ASP A 56 12.96 23.03 -6.16
CA ASP A 56 12.06 24.19 -6.16
C ASP A 56 11.07 24.17 -4.98
N ASN A 57 11.33 23.31 -3.97
CA ASN A 57 10.49 23.13 -2.78
C ASN A 57 9.05 22.67 -3.08
N LYS A 58 8.83 22.01 -4.23
CA LYS A 58 7.54 21.39 -4.61
C LYS A 58 7.50 19.93 -4.21
N VAL A 59 6.38 19.49 -3.66
CA VAL A 59 6.13 18.08 -3.32
C VAL A 59 6.00 17.27 -4.60
N ILE A 60 6.79 16.21 -4.68
CA ILE A 60 6.84 15.30 -5.83
C ILE A 60 6.49 13.86 -5.47
N ALA A 61 6.51 13.52 -4.18
CA ALA A 61 6.03 12.23 -3.68
C ALA A 61 5.58 12.37 -2.23
N PHE A 62 4.63 11.54 -1.82
CA PHE A 62 4.20 11.46 -0.43
C PHE A 62 3.75 10.06 -0.04
N SER A 63 3.80 9.79 1.27
CA SER A 63 3.20 8.61 1.87
C SER A 63 2.54 8.93 3.20
N SER A 64 1.35 8.40 3.44
CA SER A 64 0.74 8.44 4.77
C SER A 64 1.44 7.41 5.66
N ILE A 65 1.81 7.83 6.86
CA ILE A 65 2.42 6.98 7.88
C ILE A 65 1.34 6.54 8.86
N MET A 66 1.33 5.26 9.23
CA MET A 66 0.39 4.69 10.18
C MET A 66 1.14 4.00 11.32
N PRO A 67 1.28 4.64 12.49
CA PRO A 67 1.74 3.96 13.69
C PRO A 67 0.75 2.84 14.04
N VAL A 68 1.20 1.59 14.07
CA VAL A 68 0.35 0.42 14.37
C VAL A 68 0.44 0.06 15.85
N CYS A 69 1.64 0.11 16.39
CA CYS A 69 1.92 -0.07 17.81
C CYS A 69 3.04 0.91 18.18
N GLU A 70 2.81 1.71 19.22
CA GLU A 70 3.76 2.74 19.65
C GLU A 70 5.16 2.15 19.83
N HIS A 71 6.15 2.78 19.19
CA HIS A 71 7.57 2.42 19.25
C HIS A 71 7.93 0.99 18.80
N GLU A 72 6.98 0.20 18.27
CA GLU A 72 7.27 -1.13 17.74
C GLU A 72 7.14 -1.14 16.22
N THR A 73 5.92 -0.95 15.72
CA THR A 73 5.62 -1.15 14.30
C THR A 73 5.01 0.08 13.69
N ILE A 74 5.62 0.50 12.59
CA ILE A 74 5.05 1.50 11.70
C ILE A 74 4.64 0.88 10.38
N SER A 75 3.55 1.36 9.80
CA SER A 75 3.09 0.98 8.48
C SER A 75 2.86 2.19 7.60
N VAL A 76 2.58 1.92 6.33
CA VAL A 76 2.25 2.92 5.32
C VAL A 76 1.02 2.47 4.57
N ASP A 77 0.25 3.42 4.08
CA ASP A 77 -0.99 3.13 3.35
C ASP A 77 -1.00 3.80 1.98
N LEU A 78 -1.24 5.11 1.91
CA LEU A 78 -1.10 5.85 0.67
C LEU A 78 0.38 6.01 0.35
N ILE A 79 0.79 5.67 -0.87
CA ILE A 79 2.11 5.98 -1.43
C ILE A 79 1.93 6.46 -2.87
N ARG A 80 2.22 7.74 -3.13
CA ARG A 80 1.96 8.39 -4.44
C ARG A 80 3.13 9.29 -4.81
N TRP A 81 3.38 9.40 -6.11
CA TRP A 81 4.49 10.16 -6.66
C TRP A 81 4.18 10.65 -8.07
N LYS A 82 4.86 11.71 -8.48
CA LYS A 82 4.79 12.23 -9.85
C LYS A 82 5.41 11.27 -10.86
N LEU A 83 4.76 11.10 -12.00
CA LEU A 83 5.17 10.16 -13.04
C LEU A 83 6.12 10.78 -14.07
N ASP A 84 6.18 12.11 -14.13
CA ASP A 84 6.99 12.89 -15.06
C ASP A 84 8.47 13.06 -14.63
N ILE A 85 8.90 12.35 -13.58
CA ILE A 85 10.24 12.47 -13.00
C ILE A 85 11.05 11.19 -13.25
N ASP A 86 12.20 11.35 -13.92
CA ASP A 86 13.16 10.27 -14.23
C ASP A 86 14.02 9.88 -13.02
N VAL A 87 13.37 9.71 -11.87
CA VAL A 87 13.99 9.26 -10.61
C VAL A 87 13.08 8.18 -10.02
N PRO A 88 13.61 7.08 -9.47
CA PRO A 88 12.81 6.04 -8.83
C PRO A 88 12.27 6.52 -7.47
N LEU A 89 11.27 7.41 -7.48
CA LEU A 89 10.72 8.08 -6.30
C LEU A 89 10.13 7.11 -5.28
N MET A 90 9.55 6.00 -5.73
CA MET A 90 9.06 4.95 -4.84
C MET A 90 10.19 4.36 -3.99
N ASP A 91 11.34 4.04 -4.60
CA ASP A 91 12.53 3.53 -3.90
C ASP A 91 13.08 4.59 -2.93
N GLY A 92 13.19 5.84 -3.40
CA GLY A 92 13.62 6.96 -2.58
C GLY A 92 12.74 7.17 -1.34
N LEU A 93 11.42 7.13 -1.51
CA LEU A 93 10.46 7.34 -0.42
C LEU A 93 10.51 6.20 0.59
N TYR A 94 10.52 4.93 0.15
CA TYR A 94 10.64 3.79 1.06
C TYR A 94 11.97 3.82 1.84
N LEU A 95 13.10 4.06 1.18
CA LEU A 95 14.40 4.12 1.84
C LEU A 95 14.45 5.22 2.89
N LYS A 96 13.93 6.41 2.57
CA LYS A 96 13.91 7.53 3.52
C LYS A 96 12.97 7.28 4.69
N MET A 97 11.79 6.68 4.46
CA MET A 97 10.89 6.29 5.54
C MET A 97 11.47 5.20 6.44
N LEU A 98 12.20 4.22 5.89
CA LEU A 98 12.88 3.18 6.67
C LEU A 98 13.98 3.78 7.56
N LEU A 99 14.80 4.69 7.02
CA LEU A 99 15.83 5.40 7.77
C LEU A 99 15.22 6.26 8.88
N TRP A 100 14.19 7.03 8.55
CA TRP A 100 13.47 7.84 9.53
C TRP A 100 12.85 6.96 10.63
N ALA A 101 12.21 5.85 10.28
CA ALA A 101 11.61 4.94 11.26
C ALA A 101 12.66 4.36 12.21
N LYS A 102 13.84 4.01 11.69
CA LYS A 102 14.98 3.58 12.50
C LYS A 102 15.47 4.69 13.43
N GLU A 103 15.58 5.93 12.96
CA GLU A 103 15.97 7.09 13.78
C GLU A 103 14.96 7.39 14.90
N GLN A 104 13.67 7.16 14.65
CA GLN A 104 12.60 7.28 15.64
C GLN A 104 12.52 6.08 16.61
N GLY A 105 13.37 5.05 16.43
CA GLY A 105 13.43 3.89 17.31
C GLY A 105 12.40 2.78 17.03
N TYR A 106 11.72 2.80 15.90
CA TYR A 106 10.83 1.69 15.51
C TYR A 106 11.63 0.43 15.18
N SER A 107 11.15 -0.72 15.65
CA SER A 107 11.78 -2.02 15.42
C SER A 107 11.31 -2.70 14.14
N LYS A 108 10.08 -2.41 13.69
CA LYS A 108 9.44 -3.05 12.52
C LYS A 108 8.84 -2.00 11.58
N PHE A 109 8.99 -2.26 10.28
CA PHE A 109 8.36 -1.48 9.22
C PHE A 109 7.49 -2.37 8.34
N ASN A 110 6.18 -2.23 8.46
CA ASN A 110 5.20 -2.96 7.67
C ASN A 110 4.98 -2.25 6.32
N MET A 111 5.61 -2.79 5.26
CA MET A 111 5.50 -2.31 3.88
C MET A 111 4.14 -2.60 3.20
N GLY A 112 3.18 -3.16 3.94
CA GLY A 112 1.88 -3.60 3.45
C GLY A 112 1.93 -4.98 2.79
N MET A 113 0.76 -5.49 2.39
CA MET A 113 0.61 -6.81 1.79
C MET A 113 1.26 -6.90 0.40
N ALA A 114 1.86 -8.04 0.07
CA ALA A 114 2.11 -8.46 -1.31
C ALA A 114 1.24 -9.69 -1.58
N THR A 115 0.24 -9.54 -2.44
CA THR A 115 -0.81 -10.55 -2.61
C THR A 115 -0.33 -11.78 -3.36
N LEU A 116 -0.76 -12.97 -2.88
CA LEU A 116 -0.98 -14.20 -3.64
C LEU A 116 0.22 -14.85 -4.34
N SER A 117 1.47 -14.67 -3.87
CA SER A 117 2.59 -15.44 -4.44
C SER A 117 2.57 -16.94 -4.13
N ASN A 118 1.80 -17.36 -3.11
CA ASN A 118 1.84 -18.74 -2.58
C ASN A 118 0.47 -19.43 -2.53
N VAL A 119 -0.60 -18.86 -3.10
CA VAL A 119 -1.92 -19.52 -3.07
C VAL A 119 -1.93 -20.74 -3.99
N GLY A 120 -2.27 -21.91 -3.43
CA GLY A 120 -2.29 -23.19 -4.14
C GLY A 120 -1.09 -24.12 -3.85
N GLN A 121 -0.08 -23.67 -3.09
CA GLN A 121 1.14 -24.45 -2.79
C GLN A 121 1.04 -25.29 -1.50
N VAL A 122 -0.07 -25.22 -0.75
CA VAL A 122 -0.24 -25.95 0.52
C VAL A 122 -0.92 -27.31 0.26
N GLN A 123 -0.32 -28.39 0.77
CA GLN A 123 -0.71 -29.79 0.54
C GLN A 123 -2.12 -30.18 1.03
N PHE A 124 -2.80 -29.35 1.82
CA PHE A 124 -4.13 -29.63 2.40
C PHE A 124 -5.29 -28.83 1.78
N SER A 125 -5.19 -28.50 0.49
CA SER A 125 -6.25 -27.74 -0.19
C SER A 125 -7.36 -28.65 -0.75
N PHE A 126 -8.62 -28.35 -0.44
CA PHE A 126 -9.79 -29.09 -0.98
C PHE A 126 -9.85 -28.94 -2.52
N TYR A 127 -10.46 -29.89 -3.24
CA TYR A 127 -10.48 -29.92 -4.72
C TYR A 127 -10.92 -28.60 -5.40
N GLY A 128 -11.77 -27.79 -4.75
CA GLY A 128 -12.17 -26.45 -5.24
C GLY A 128 -11.09 -25.36 -5.10
N GLU A 129 -10.17 -25.48 -4.14
CA GLU A 129 -9.07 -24.53 -3.92
C GLU A 129 -7.93 -24.70 -4.94
N ARG A 130 -7.72 -25.92 -5.45
CA ARG A 130 -6.78 -26.19 -6.57
C ARG A 130 -7.24 -25.54 -7.87
N ILE A 131 -8.55 -25.51 -8.12
CA ILE A 131 -9.14 -24.81 -9.27
C ILE A 131 -9.06 -23.30 -9.07
N ALA A 132 -9.29 -22.80 -7.85
CA ALA A 132 -9.06 -21.39 -7.54
C ALA A 132 -7.61 -20.99 -7.82
N GLY A 133 -6.60 -21.75 -7.37
CA GLY A 133 -5.19 -21.48 -7.66
C GLY A 133 -4.89 -21.32 -9.16
N ARG A 134 -5.38 -22.26 -10.01
CA ARG A 134 -5.20 -22.21 -11.47
C ARG A 134 -5.99 -21.10 -12.16
N VAL A 135 -7.22 -20.82 -11.72
CA VAL A 135 -8.02 -19.73 -12.24
C VAL A 135 -7.38 -18.40 -11.87
N PHE A 136 -6.85 -18.27 -10.65
CA PHE A 136 -6.11 -17.09 -10.20
C PHE A 136 -4.84 -16.87 -11.04
N GLU A 137 -4.01 -17.91 -11.29
CA GLU A 137 -2.82 -17.82 -12.16
C GLU A 137 -3.12 -17.28 -13.58
N HIS A 138 -4.32 -17.52 -14.11
CA HIS A 138 -4.72 -17.11 -15.47
C HIS A 138 -5.36 -15.72 -15.55
N PHE A 139 -5.71 -15.09 -14.42
CA PHE A 139 -6.25 -13.72 -14.42
C PHE A 139 -5.09 -12.69 -14.38
N ASN A 140 -4.91 -11.95 -15.48
CA ASN A 140 -3.93 -10.88 -15.72
C ASN A 140 -3.78 -9.81 -14.61
N GLY A 141 -4.63 -9.80 -13.58
CA GLY A 141 -4.47 -8.96 -12.39
C GLY A 141 -3.25 -9.30 -11.53
N LEU A 142 -2.76 -10.55 -11.55
CA LEU A 142 -1.60 -11.00 -10.76
C LEU A 142 -0.24 -10.53 -11.27
N TYR A 143 -0.11 -10.13 -12.54
CA TYR A 143 1.16 -9.60 -13.05
C TYR A 143 1.57 -8.31 -12.31
N ARG A 144 0.59 -7.48 -11.91
CA ARG A 144 0.81 -6.33 -11.01
C ARG A 144 1.24 -6.75 -9.60
N PHE A 145 0.75 -7.90 -9.12
CA PHE A 145 0.97 -8.39 -7.76
C PHE A 145 2.33 -9.11 -7.59
N GLN A 146 2.80 -9.84 -8.61
CA GLN A 146 4.17 -10.39 -8.63
C GLN A 146 5.22 -9.27 -8.68
N GLY A 147 4.95 -8.20 -9.42
CA GLY A 147 5.79 -7.00 -9.44
C GLY A 147 5.95 -6.38 -8.05
N LEU A 148 4.86 -6.28 -7.28
CA LEU A 148 4.90 -5.73 -5.92
C LEU A 148 5.66 -6.62 -4.93
N ARG A 149 5.53 -7.95 -5.01
CA ARG A 149 6.34 -8.86 -4.18
C ARG A 149 7.83 -8.74 -4.52
N LYS A 150 8.19 -8.84 -5.81
CA LYS A 150 9.57 -8.72 -6.27
C LYS A 150 10.18 -7.37 -5.91
N TYR A 151 9.37 -6.31 -5.94
CA TYR A 151 9.78 -4.99 -5.47
C TYR A 151 10.15 -5.00 -3.99
N LYS A 152 9.27 -5.53 -3.13
CA LYS A 152 9.50 -5.58 -1.67
C LYS A 152 10.66 -6.49 -1.30
N GLU A 153 10.91 -7.55 -2.07
CA GLU A 153 12.03 -8.47 -1.88
C GLU A 153 13.40 -7.78 -1.90
N LYS A 154 13.54 -6.64 -2.60
CA LYS A 154 14.77 -5.81 -2.59
C LYS A 154 15.21 -5.43 -1.17
N PHE A 155 14.25 -5.29 -0.25
CA PHE A 155 14.48 -4.90 1.14
C PHE A 155 14.71 -6.09 2.07
N LYS A 156 14.71 -7.33 1.54
CA LYS A 156 14.85 -8.58 2.29
C LYS A 156 13.91 -8.66 3.53
N PRO A 157 12.59 -8.47 3.34
CA PRO A 157 11.65 -8.46 4.45
C PRO A 157 11.46 -9.87 5.03
N GLU A 158 11.07 -9.93 6.31
CA GLU A 158 10.48 -11.14 6.87
C GLU A 158 9.02 -11.26 6.42
N TRP A 159 8.70 -12.34 5.70
CA TRP A 159 7.37 -12.53 5.14
C TRP A 159 6.41 -13.18 6.14
N GLU A 160 5.40 -12.41 6.58
CA GLU A 160 4.32 -12.95 7.42
C GLU A 160 3.07 -13.32 6.58
N PRO A 161 2.49 -14.52 6.75
CA PRO A 161 1.27 -14.89 6.08
C PRO A 161 0.05 -14.14 6.65
N ARG A 162 -0.95 -13.89 5.79
CA ARG A 162 -2.27 -13.36 6.15
C ARG A 162 -3.34 -14.24 5.51
N PHE A 163 -4.42 -14.49 6.24
CA PHE A 163 -5.44 -15.47 5.86
C PHE A 163 -6.82 -14.84 5.79
N LEU A 164 -7.64 -15.30 4.83
CA LEU A 164 -9.07 -15.03 4.81
C LEU A 164 -9.78 -16.14 5.58
N VAL A 165 -10.41 -15.80 6.70
CA VAL A 165 -11.23 -16.74 7.48
C VAL A 165 -12.68 -16.66 6.99
N TYR A 166 -13.24 -17.81 6.61
CA TYR A 166 -14.61 -17.92 6.11
C TYR A 166 -15.32 -19.15 6.68
N ARG A 167 -16.66 -19.14 6.68
CA ARG A 167 -17.46 -20.26 7.22
C ARG A 167 -17.36 -21.50 6.32
N LYS A 168 -17.27 -22.68 6.93
CA LYS A 168 -17.09 -24.00 6.28
C LYS A 168 -18.04 -24.31 5.10
N HIS A 169 -19.26 -23.79 5.13
CA HIS A 169 -20.28 -24.03 4.09
C HIS A 169 -20.45 -22.88 3.10
N HIS A 170 -19.63 -21.83 3.19
CA HIS A 170 -19.59 -20.78 2.19
C HIS A 170 -18.48 -21.07 1.19
N SER A 171 -18.75 -20.91 -0.11
CA SER A 171 -17.68 -21.04 -1.10
C SER A 171 -16.64 -19.93 -0.91
N LEU A 172 -15.35 -20.30 -0.89
CA LEU A 172 -14.23 -19.37 -0.89
C LEU A 172 -14.39 -18.29 -1.98
N TRP A 173 -14.79 -18.71 -3.18
CA TRP A 173 -14.98 -17.81 -4.33
C TRP A 173 -15.99 -16.69 -4.06
N LEU A 174 -17.18 -17.01 -3.55
CA LEU A 174 -18.17 -15.99 -3.17
C LEU A 174 -17.66 -15.05 -2.08
N SER A 175 -16.91 -15.56 -1.10
CA SER A 175 -16.28 -14.74 -0.07
C SER A 175 -15.26 -13.76 -0.67
N MET A 176 -14.43 -14.23 -1.61
CA MET A 176 -13.48 -13.38 -2.33
C MET A 176 -14.17 -12.33 -3.19
N LEU A 177 -15.24 -12.69 -3.91
CA LEU A 177 -16.02 -11.73 -4.70
C LEU A 177 -16.63 -10.64 -3.82
N LYS A 178 -17.16 -10.99 -2.65
CA LYS A 178 -17.69 -10.00 -1.69
C LYS A 178 -16.59 -9.04 -1.21
N VAL A 179 -15.42 -9.56 -0.86
CA VAL A 179 -14.27 -8.73 -0.46
C VAL A 179 -13.86 -7.80 -1.60
N MET A 180 -13.70 -8.33 -2.82
CA MET A 180 -13.35 -7.52 -3.99
C MET A 180 -14.39 -6.45 -4.31
N HIS A 181 -15.68 -6.77 -4.15
CA HIS A 181 -16.76 -5.82 -4.34
C HIS A 181 -16.67 -4.69 -3.32
N VAL A 182 -16.50 -4.99 -2.03
CA VAL A 182 -16.38 -3.97 -0.97
C VAL A 182 -15.15 -3.07 -1.19
N ILE A 183 -14.03 -3.62 -1.66
CA ILE A 183 -12.81 -2.83 -1.95
C ILE A 183 -13.02 -1.88 -3.13
N ARG A 184 -13.83 -2.26 -4.13
CA ARG A 184 -14.05 -1.46 -5.35
C ARG A 184 -15.31 -0.62 -5.33
N LYS A 185 -16.21 -0.82 -4.37
CA LYS A 185 -17.49 -0.13 -4.30
C LYS A 185 -17.25 1.32 -3.89
N LYS A 186 -17.51 2.25 -4.82
CA LYS A 186 -17.71 3.67 -4.50
C LYS A 186 -18.88 3.79 -3.52
N LYS A 187 -18.68 4.52 -2.43
CA LYS A 187 -19.80 4.99 -1.60
C LYS A 187 -20.65 5.97 -2.39
#